data_AF-A0A5C6XCT0-F1
#
_entry.id   AF-A0A5C6XCT0-F1
#
_cell.length_a   1.000
_cell.length_b   1.000
_cell.length_c   1.000
_cell.angle_alpha   90.00
_cell.angle_beta   90.00
_cell.angle_gamma   90.00
#
_symmetry.space_group_name_H-M   'P 1'
#
loop_
_entity.id
_entity.type
_entity.pdbx_description
1 polymer ?
#
loop_
_entity_poly.entity_id
_entity_poly.type
_entity_poly.pdbx_seq_one_letter_code
_entity_poly.pdbx_strand_id
1 'polypeptide(L)'
;MEQATTSPAQAGGEDTPEEDVCARLTFEVHYFDDEARHLRQVACESGEVLSVQRVPMTNSFMERARQARHPERTWFVLVDPEGLRTRYLTNRQLRELQARYQVELVGRDPVDDVLIYQLHSDGF
;
A
#
# COMPACT_ATOMS: atom_id res chain seq x y z
N MET A 1 -18.25 -54.62 6.47
CA MET A 1 -18.48 -53.83 7.69
C MET A 1 -17.24 -54.04 8.53
N GLU A 2 -16.39 -53.10 8.89
CA GLU A 2 -16.40 -51.64 8.84
C GLU A 2 -14.94 -51.16 8.75
N GLN A 3 -14.79 -49.92 8.31
CA GLN A 3 -13.53 -49.29 7.97
C GLN A 3 -12.79 -48.81 9.21
N ALA A 4 -11.48 -48.64 9.02
CA ALA A 4 -10.57 -47.93 9.89
C ALA A 4 -11.04 -46.50 10.20
N THR A 5 -10.74 -46.00 11.40
CA THR A 5 -10.45 -44.56 11.62
C THR A 5 -9.83 -44.38 13.00
N THR A 6 -8.52 -44.19 13.02
CA THR A 6 -7.83 -43.53 14.13
C THR A 6 -6.99 -42.40 13.55
N SER A 7 -7.45 -41.18 13.77
CA SER A 7 -6.66 -39.94 13.76
C SER A 7 -6.45 -39.56 15.25
N PRO A 8 -5.43 -38.78 15.66
CA PRO A 8 -5.03 -37.54 14.99
C PRO A 8 -3.54 -37.14 15.06
N ALA A 9 -3.28 -35.98 14.45
CA ALA A 9 -2.26 -35.00 14.84
C ALA A 9 -0.80 -35.29 14.47
N GLN A 10 -0.41 -34.77 13.31
CA GLN A 10 0.68 -33.79 13.25
C GLN A 10 0.47 -32.94 12.00
N ALA A 11 -0.32 -31.88 12.14
CA ALA A 11 -0.16 -30.73 11.26
C ALA A 11 1.22 -30.18 11.61
N GLY A 12 2.22 -30.53 10.79
CA GLY A 12 3.44 -29.77 10.71
C GLY A 12 3.02 -28.34 10.40
N GLY A 13 3.02 -27.50 11.44
CA GLY A 13 3.15 -26.07 11.26
C GLY A 13 4.51 -25.88 10.63
N GLU A 14 4.55 -25.98 9.31
CA GLU A 14 5.65 -25.51 8.52
C GLU A 14 5.62 -24.00 8.74
N ASP A 15 6.35 -23.58 9.76
CA ASP A 15 6.82 -22.23 10.00
C ASP A 15 7.61 -21.86 8.75
N THR A 16 6.88 -21.55 7.69
CA THR A 16 7.43 -20.93 6.50
C THR A 16 7.98 -19.64 7.06
N PRO A 17 9.30 -19.40 6.97
CA PRO A 17 9.86 -18.16 7.48
C PRO A 17 9.00 -17.06 6.90
N GLU A 18 8.38 -16.25 7.76
CA GLU A 18 7.60 -15.09 7.35
C GLU A 18 8.47 -14.33 6.35
N GLU A 19 8.24 -14.58 5.06
CA GLU A 19 9.06 -14.01 4.00
C GLU A 19 8.92 -12.52 4.19
N ASP A 20 10.03 -11.84 4.51
CA ASP A 20 10.02 -10.40 4.70
C ASP A 20 9.63 -9.77 3.37
N VAL A 21 8.32 -9.57 3.20
CA VAL A 21 7.74 -9.04 1.96
C VAL A 21 8.35 -7.68 1.68
N CYS A 22 8.71 -6.94 2.73
CA CYS A 22 9.30 -5.62 2.65
C CYS A 22 10.69 -5.64 2.00
N ALA A 23 11.48 -6.70 2.19
CA ALA A 23 12.80 -6.87 1.55
C ALA A 23 12.74 -6.88 0.01
N ARG A 24 11.58 -7.19 -0.58
CA ARG A 24 11.38 -7.21 -2.03
C ARG A 24 10.27 -6.28 -2.50
N LEU A 25 9.63 -5.56 -1.59
CA LEU A 25 8.52 -4.66 -1.88
C LEU A 25 9.05 -3.29 -2.26
N THR A 26 8.64 -2.83 -3.45
CA THR A 26 8.64 -1.42 -3.80
C THR A 26 7.20 -0.93 -3.82
N PHE A 27 6.95 0.26 -3.29
CA PHE A 27 5.60 0.82 -3.23
C PHE A 27 5.57 2.27 -3.71
N GLU A 28 4.39 2.67 -4.18
CA GLU A 28 4.14 4.03 -4.66
C GLU A 28 3.62 4.93 -3.54
N VAL A 29 4.27 6.08 -3.37
CA VAL A 29 3.83 7.16 -2.50
C VAL A 29 3.40 8.33 -3.38
N HIS A 30 2.19 8.80 -3.14
CA HIS A 30 1.55 9.86 -3.89
C HIS A 30 1.55 11.15 -3.06
N TYR A 31 1.73 12.27 -3.73
CA TYR A 31 1.51 13.60 -3.20
C TYR A 31 1.01 14.47 -4.34
N PHE A 32 0.17 15.45 -4.03
CA PHE A 32 -0.14 16.48 -5.00
C PHE A 32 -0.48 17.81 -4.32
N ASP A 33 -0.24 18.88 -5.06
CA ASP A 33 -0.64 20.23 -4.72
C ASP A 33 -1.23 20.93 -5.97
N ASP A 34 -1.38 22.24 -5.89
CA ASP A 34 -1.89 23.09 -6.95
C ASP A 34 -0.97 23.17 -8.18
N GLU A 35 0.31 22.80 -8.04
CA GLU A 35 1.29 22.88 -9.12
C GLU A 35 1.55 21.55 -9.81
N ALA A 36 1.67 20.46 -9.03
CA ALA A 36 2.07 19.17 -9.56
C ALA A 36 1.63 17.98 -8.72
N ARG A 37 1.56 16.83 -9.40
CA ARG A 37 1.52 15.52 -8.76
C ARG A 37 2.93 14.96 -8.68
N HIS A 38 3.28 14.48 -7.49
CA HIS A 38 4.50 13.75 -7.22
C HIS A 38 4.17 12.28 -6.99
N LEU A 39 4.90 11.41 -7.67
CA LEU A 39 4.88 9.97 -7.46
C LEU A 39 6.29 9.54 -7.10
N ARG A 40 6.44 8.81 -6.00
CA ARG A 40 7.71 8.25 -5.58
C ARG A 40 7.60 6.74 -5.47
N GLN A 41 8.58 6.03 -6.00
CA GLN A 41 8.74 4.61 -5.72
C GLN A 41 9.77 4.44 -4.62
N VAL A 42 9.39 3.71 -3.58
CA VAL A 42 10.20 3.57 -2.36
C VAL A 42 10.45 2.10 -2.09
N ALA A 43 11.70 1.75 -1.80
CA ALA A 43 12.06 0.44 -1.29
C ALA A 43 11.56 0.31 0.16
N CYS A 44 10.69 -0.69 0.42
CA CYS A 44 10.07 -0.85 1.73
C CYS A 44 11.11 -1.07 2.84
N GLU A 45 12.12 -1.89 2.60
CA GLU A 45 13.14 -2.25 3.62
C GLU A 45 14.01 -1.06 4.02
N SER A 46 14.54 -0.31 3.06
CA SER A 46 15.51 0.77 3.32
C SER A 46 14.87 2.16 3.46
N GLY A 47 13.63 2.34 2.97
CA GLY A 47 13.03 3.66 2.81
C GLY A 47 13.65 4.50 1.68
N GLU A 48 14.53 3.91 0.88
CA GLU A 48 15.19 4.60 -0.21
C GLU A 48 14.19 4.95 -1.32
N VAL A 49 14.22 6.21 -1.76
CA VAL A 49 13.45 6.68 -2.91
C VAL A 49 14.17 6.25 -4.19
N LEU A 50 13.64 5.22 -4.85
CA LEU A 50 14.21 4.64 -6.07
C LEU A 50 13.92 5.49 -7.30
N SER A 51 12.75 6.13 -7.35
CA SER A 51 12.36 7.01 -8.45
C SER A 51 11.42 8.12 -7.99
N VAL A 52 11.51 9.27 -8.68
CA VAL A 52 10.62 10.42 -8.47
C VAL A 52 10.08 10.86 -9.82
N GLN A 53 8.76 10.91 -9.94
CA GLN A 53 8.08 11.47 -11.10
C GLN A 53 7.27 12.69 -10.67
N ARG A 54 7.51 13.83 -11.35
CA ARG A 54 6.71 15.05 -11.20
C ARG A 54 5.90 15.26 -12.48
N VAL A 55 4.59 15.36 -12.34
CA VAL A 55 3.67 15.62 -13.46
C VAL A 55 2.96 16.95 -13.19
N PRO A 56 3.05 17.94 -14.09
CA PRO A 56 2.34 19.21 -13.94
C PRO A 56 0.84 19.00 -13.74
N MET A 57 0.25 19.82 -12.88
CA MET A 57 -1.14 19.65 -12.53
C MET A 57 -2.07 20.12 -13.65
N THR A 58 -3.12 19.34 -13.91
CA THR A 58 -4.20 19.73 -14.82
C THR A 58 -5.51 19.85 -14.05
N ASN A 59 -6.42 20.70 -14.53
CA ASN A 59 -7.76 20.85 -13.93
C ASN A 59 -8.50 19.50 -13.86
N SER A 60 -8.40 18.68 -14.89
CA SER A 60 -9.02 17.35 -14.93
C SER A 60 -8.42 16.35 -13.94
N PHE A 61 -7.14 16.52 -13.55
CA PHE A 61 -6.59 15.74 -12.45
C PHE A 61 -7.15 16.21 -11.11
N MET A 62 -7.17 17.52 -10.85
CA MET A 62 -7.69 18.07 -9.59
C MET A 62 -9.13 17.68 -9.33
N GLU A 63 -9.98 17.71 -10.36
CA GLU A 63 -11.36 17.24 -10.25
C GLU A 63 -11.44 15.76 -9.89
N ARG A 64 -10.63 14.92 -10.52
CA ARG A 64 -10.56 13.48 -10.21
C ARG A 64 -10.03 13.23 -8.80
N ALA A 65 -8.98 13.92 -8.38
CA ALA A 65 -8.42 13.78 -7.03
C ALA A 65 -9.45 14.17 -5.96
N ARG A 66 -10.25 15.22 -6.20
CA ARG A 66 -11.36 15.61 -5.32
C ARG A 66 -12.47 14.55 -5.28
N GLN A 67 -12.87 14.01 -6.43
CA GLN A 67 -13.87 12.92 -6.49
C GLN A 67 -13.37 11.66 -5.77
N ALA A 68 -12.10 11.33 -5.96
CA ALA A 68 -11.40 10.23 -5.33
C ALA A 68 -11.04 10.49 -3.85
N ARG A 69 -11.31 11.69 -3.33
CA ARG A 69 -11.01 12.11 -1.95
C ARG A 69 -9.54 11.94 -1.58
N HIS A 70 -8.63 12.11 -2.54
CA HIS A 70 -7.19 12.05 -2.27
C HIS A 70 -6.77 13.29 -1.44
N PRO A 71 -5.97 13.13 -0.39
CA PRO A 71 -5.56 14.24 0.47
C PRO A 71 -4.57 15.15 -0.26
N GLU A 72 -4.86 16.44 -0.27
CA GLU A 72 -3.99 17.46 -0.86
C GLU A 72 -2.82 17.79 0.09
N ARG A 73 -1.66 18.12 -0.47
CA ARG A 73 -0.44 18.52 0.27
C ARG A 73 0.00 17.55 1.36
N THR A 74 -0.25 16.26 1.13
CA THR A 74 0.04 15.18 2.07
C THR A 74 0.56 13.96 1.32
N TRP A 75 1.54 13.25 1.88
CA TRP A 75 2.00 11.98 1.32
C TRP A 75 1.05 10.85 1.70
N PHE A 76 0.63 10.05 0.72
CA PHE A 76 -0.29 8.94 0.95
C PHE A 76 0.03 7.74 0.06
N VAL A 77 -0.41 6.57 0.50
CA VAL A 77 -0.37 5.31 -0.26
C VAL A 77 -1.79 4.82 -0.49
N LEU A 78 -1.97 4.11 -1.61
CA LEU A 78 -3.25 3.51 -1.97
C LEU A 78 -3.17 2.00 -1.75
N VAL A 79 -4.20 1.47 -1.09
CA VAL A 79 -4.28 0.06 -0.69
C VAL A 79 -5.52 -0.56 -1.33
N ASP A 80 -5.30 -1.59 -2.14
CA ASP A 80 -6.36 -2.43 -2.67
C ASP A 80 -6.63 -3.60 -1.71
N PRO A 81 -7.75 -3.57 -0.95
CA PRO A 81 -8.04 -4.63 0.00
C PRO A 81 -8.40 -5.96 -0.69
N GLU A 82 -8.87 -5.91 -1.95
CA GLU A 82 -9.25 -7.09 -2.73
C GLU A 82 -8.05 -7.69 -3.48
N GLY A 83 -6.96 -6.92 -3.64
CA GLY A 83 -5.74 -7.36 -4.32
C GLY A 83 -5.93 -7.57 -5.83
N LEU A 84 -6.93 -6.91 -6.42
CA LEU A 84 -7.22 -7.02 -7.85
C LEU A 84 -6.29 -6.14 -8.70
N ARG A 85 -5.73 -5.08 -8.10
CA ARG A 85 -4.90 -4.09 -8.77
C ARG A 85 -3.44 -4.23 -8.36
N THR A 86 -2.59 -4.51 -9.34
CA THR A 86 -1.16 -4.71 -9.14
C THR A 86 -0.39 -3.44 -8.76
N ARG A 87 -0.96 -2.25 -9.02
CA ARG A 87 -0.32 -0.96 -8.74
C ARG A 87 -0.46 -0.50 -7.27
N TYR A 88 -1.36 -1.11 -6.51
CA TYR A 88 -1.67 -0.71 -5.14
C TYR A 88 -1.19 -1.75 -4.14
N LEU A 89 -0.97 -1.30 -2.91
CA LEU A 89 -0.60 -2.18 -1.82
C LEU A 89 -1.76 -3.13 -1.50
N THR A 90 -1.46 -4.40 -1.30
CA THR A 90 -2.41 -5.35 -0.70
C THR A 90 -2.46 -5.17 0.82
N ASN A 91 -3.48 -5.71 1.48
CA ASN A 91 -3.55 -5.76 2.95
C ASN A 91 -2.32 -6.44 3.59
N ARG A 92 -1.72 -7.44 2.92
CA ARG A 92 -0.49 -8.07 3.40
C ARG A 92 0.68 -7.10 3.37
N GLN A 93 0.88 -6.41 2.24
CA GLN A 93 1.97 -5.44 2.10
C GLN A 93 1.76 -4.20 3.00
N LEU A 94 0.52 -3.76 3.22
CA LEU A 94 0.22 -2.68 4.15
C LEU A 94 0.65 -3.02 5.59
N ARG A 95 0.42 -4.25 6.06
CA ARG A 95 0.84 -4.66 7.41
C ARG A 95 2.35 -4.57 7.60
N GLU A 96 3.10 -4.96 6.57
CA GLU A 96 4.56 -4.85 6.57
C GLU A 96 5.04 -3.41 6.56
N LEU A 97 4.33 -2.55 5.82
CA LEU A 97 4.57 -1.12 5.83
C LEU A 97 4.27 -0.51 7.20
N GLN A 98 3.15 -0.86 7.83
CA GLN A 98 2.76 -0.40 9.17
C GLN A 98 3.75 -0.79 10.27
N ALA A 99 4.49 -1.88 10.10
CA ALA A 99 5.52 -2.29 11.03
C ALA A 99 6.75 -1.36 11.02
N ARG A 100 6.95 -0.57 9.96
CA ARG A 100 8.17 0.21 9.70
C ARG A 100 7.92 1.71 9.54
N TYR A 101 6.76 2.07 9.03
CA TYR A 101 6.35 3.44 8.75
C TYR A 101 5.09 3.78 9.51
N GLN A 102 5.00 5.02 9.95
CA GLN A 102 3.78 5.54 10.54
C GLN A 102 2.78 5.85 9.42
N VAL A 103 1.80 4.95 9.24
CA VAL A 103 0.70 5.15 8.30
C VAL A 103 -0.64 5.10 9.00
N GLU A 104 -1.57 5.95 8.59
CA GLU A 104 -2.92 6.00 9.16
C GLU A 104 -4.00 6.01 8.07
N LEU A 105 -5.11 5.32 8.32
CA LEU A 105 -6.25 5.32 7.41
C LEU A 105 -6.95 6.67 7.48
N VAL A 106 -6.95 7.41 6.37
CA VAL A 106 -7.60 8.73 6.29
C VAL A 106 -8.86 8.71 5.44
N GLY A 107 -9.05 7.67 4.62
CA GLY A 107 -10.25 7.57 3.81
C GLY A 107 -10.31 6.37 2.88
N ARG A 108 -11.30 6.42 2.00
CA ARG A 108 -11.52 5.46 0.92
C ARG A 108 -11.79 6.26 -0.35
N ASP A 109 -11.12 5.89 -1.42
CA ASP A 109 -11.39 6.37 -2.77
C ASP A 109 -12.70 5.73 -3.26
N PRO A 110 -13.79 6.48 -3.44
CA PRO A 110 -15.06 5.92 -3.87
C PRO A 110 -15.09 5.57 -5.37
N VAL A 111 -14.10 5.99 -6.15
CA VAL A 111 -14.03 5.75 -7.59
C VAL A 111 -13.37 4.40 -7.86
N ASP A 112 -12.21 4.18 -7.25
CA ASP A 112 -11.44 2.94 -7.39
C ASP A 112 -11.73 1.94 -6.26
N ASP A 113 -12.51 2.31 -5.24
CA ASP A 113 -12.82 1.45 -4.10
C ASP A 113 -11.58 0.98 -3.31
N VAL A 114 -10.56 1.83 -3.24
CA VAL A 114 -9.30 1.57 -2.54
C VAL A 114 -9.20 2.39 -1.26
N LEU A 115 -8.43 1.89 -0.28
CA LEU A 115 -8.20 2.60 0.96
C LEU A 115 -7.04 3.60 0.79
N ILE A 116 -7.17 4.75 1.45
CA ILE A 116 -6.18 5.82 1.40
C ILE A 116 -5.52 5.90 2.78
N TYR A 117 -4.23 5.64 2.81
CA TYR A 117 -3.43 5.75 4.02
C TYR A 117 -2.47 6.92 3.92
N GLN A 118 -2.54 7.86 4.85
CA GLN A 118 -1.55 8.93 4.97
C GLN A 118 -0.24 8.34 5.51
N LEU A 119 0.88 8.71 4.89
CA LEU A 119 2.22 8.33 5.30
C LEU A 119 2.87 9.51 6.02
N HIS A 120 3.17 9.32 7.29
CA HIS A 120 3.93 10.26 8.11
C HIS A 120 5.39 9.84 8.05
N SER A 121 6.20 10.62 7.34
CA SER A 121 7.63 10.37 7.30
C SER A 121 8.39 11.67 7.12
N ASP A 122 9.32 11.91 8.03
CA ASP A 122 10.24 13.04 7.98
C ASP A 122 11.27 12.77 6.86
N GLY A 123 11.32 13.64 5.86
CA GLY A 123 12.26 13.52 4.74
C GLY A 123 11.65 13.13 3.41
N PHE A 124 10.31 13.07 3.31
CA PHE A 124 9.61 13.04 2.03
C PHE A 124 9.34 14.44 1.47
#